data_AF-A0A924FES3-F1
#
_entry.id   AF-A0A924FES3-F1
#
_cell.length_a   1.000
_cell.length_b   1.000
_cell.length_c   1.000
_cell.angle_alpha   90.00
_cell.angle_beta   90.00
_cell.angle_gamma   90.00
#
_symmetry.space_group_name_H-M   'P 1'
#
loop_
_entity.id
_entity.type
_entity.pdbx_description
1 polymer ?
#
loop_
_entity_poly.entity_id
_entity_poly.type
_entity_poly.pdbx_seq_one_letter_code
_entity_poly.pdbx_strand_id
1 'polypeptide(L)'
;MSEKFTDDIFDLKNDRRLSAYLYRAGFGCWLLYIVSGARFMQSFSLYRTDFGVFAFFLMVAGLSASMVYDYYHQPVEFAQKKKWLAISYLVLAGLIYFLILHNEPVSVDTLFGQGLF
;
A
#
# COMPACT_ATOMS: atom_id res chain seq x y z
N MET A 1 22.92 16.62 -30.78
CA MET A 1 23.11 15.27 -30.22
C MET A 1 22.80 15.35 -28.72
N SER A 2 21.53 15.38 -28.33
CA SER A 2 21.11 15.62 -26.92
C SER A 2 19.63 15.24 -26.70
N GLU A 3 19.27 13.96 -26.84
CA GLU A 3 17.93 13.48 -26.45
C GLU A 3 17.94 12.16 -25.65
N LYS A 4 19.06 11.41 -25.61
CA LYS A 4 19.10 10.09 -24.95
C LYS A 4 19.25 10.11 -23.43
N PHE A 5 19.60 11.23 -22.81
CA PHE A 5 19.89 11.26 -21.36
C PHE A 5 18.63 11.27 -20.49
N THR A 6 17.47 11.68 -21.00
CA THR A 6 16.24 11.75 -20.21
C THR A 6 15.52 10.40 -20.15
N ASP A 7 15.61 9.59 -21.21
CA ASP A 7 14.91 8.30 -21.28
C ASP A 7 15.56 7.20 -20.43
N ASP A 8 16.85 7.29 -20.12
CA ASP A 8 17.59 6.25 -19.39
C ASP A 8 17.55 6.39 -17.86
N ILE A 9 17.34 7.61 -17.32
CA ILE A 9 17.47 7.86 -15.87
C ILE A 9 16.30 7.22 -15.08
N PHE A 10 15.15 7.02 -15.72
CA PHE A 10 13.97 6.39 -15.14
C PHE A 10 13.48 5.18 -15.94
N ASP A 11 14.42 4.32 -16.41
CA ASP A 11 14.03 3.07 -17.05
C ASP A 11 13.61 2.02 -16.01
N LEU A 12 12.38 2.15 -15.54
CA LEU A 12 11.70 1.23 -14.62
C LEU A 12 11.56 -0.19 -15.19
N LYS A 13 11.62 -0.33 -16.52
CA LYS A 13 11.51 -1.61 -17.20
C LYS A 13 12.84 -2.35 -17.16
N ASN A 14 13.97 -1.66 -17.23
CA ASN A 14 15.28 -2.28 -17.36
C ASN A 14 16.17 -2.18 -16.09
N ASP A 15 15.84 -1.30 -15.13
CA ASP A 15 16.59 -1.17 -13.87
C ASP A 15 15.93 -1.89 -12.68
N ARG A 16 16.53 -3.01 -12.26
CA ARG A 16 16.13 -3.77 -11.08
C ARG A 16 16.25 -2.98 -9.78
N ARG A 17 17.24 -2.06 -9.68
CA ARG A 17 17.47 -1.28 -8.45
C ARG A 17 16.37 -0.26 -8.26
N LEU A 18 15.95 0.39 -9.34
CA LEU A 18 14.84 1.34 -9.33
C LEU A 18 13.54 0.68 -8.85
N SER A 19 13.22 -0.52 -9.36
CA SER A 19 12.11 -1.35 -8.86
C SER A 19 12.22 -1.62 -7.34
N ALA A 20 13.41 -2.00 -6.85
CA ALA A 20 13.62 -2.24 -5.42
C ALA A 20 13.46 -0.96 -4.56
N TYR A 21 13.89 0.20 -5.07
CA TYR A 21 13.67 1.48 -4.38
C TYR A 21 12.20 1.87 -4.35
N LEU A 22 11.43 1.61 -5.41
CA LEU A 22 9.98 1.85 -5.43
C LEU A 22 9.24 0.95 -4.46
N TYR A 23 9.65 -0.32 -4.33
CA TYR A 23 9.13 -1.22 -3.30
C TYR A 23 9.39 -0.66 -1.89
N ARG A 24 10.62 -0.20 -1.62
CA ARG A 24 10.98 0.42 -0.33
C ARG A 24 10.25 1.74 -0.09
N ALA A 25 10.04 2.54 -1.13
CA ALA A 25 9.29 3.79 -1.05
C ALA A 25 7.83 3.52 -0.71
N GLY A 26 7.20 2.52 -1.34
CA GLY A 26 5.84 2.09 -1.00
C GLY A 26 5.72 1.66 0.46
N PHE A 27 6.66 0.83 0.93
CA PHE A 27 6.74 0.47 2.35
C PHE A 27 7.00 1.68 3.27
N GLY A 28 7.83 2.63 2.84
CA GLY A 28 8.08 3.89 3.54
C GLY A 28 6.81 4.73 3.70
N CYS A 29 5.98 4.81 2.66
CA CYS A 29 4.69 5.49 2.73
C CYS A 29 3.75 4.82 3.75
N TRP A 30 3.78 3.50 3.86
CA TRP A 30 3.05 2.78 4.92
C TRP A 30 3.58 3.10 6.33
N LEU A 31 4.90 3.19 6.49
CA LEU A 31 5.50 3.59 7.77
C LEU A 31 5.08 5.01 8.17
N LEU A 32 4.93 5.94 7.21
CA LEU A 32 4.43 7.29 7.50
C LEU A 32 3.02 7.25 8.11
N TYR A 33 2.14 6.36 7.64
CA TYR A 33 0.84 6.15 8.28
C TYR A 33 0.98 5.66 9.72
N ILE A 34 1.83 4.67 9.98
CA ILE A 34 2.07 4.16 11.35
C ILE A 34 2.59 5.29 12.25
N VAL A 35 3.55 6.07 11.77
CA VAL A 35 4.15 7.21 12.50
C VAL A 35 3.10 8.29 12.78
N SER A 36 2.20 8.57 11.84
CA SER A 36 1.08 9.51 12.06
C SER A 36 0.15 9.09 13.21
N GLY A 37 0.18 7.82 13.59
CA GLY A 37 -0.56 7.28 14.71
C GLY A 37 0.11 7.41 16.07
N ALA A 38 1.37 7.86 16.12
CA ALA A 38 2.12 7.97 17.35
C ALA A 38 1.57 9.08 18.26
N ARG A 39 1.67 8.88 19.59
CA ARG A 39 1.13 9.82 20.61
C ARG A 39 1.63 11.25 20.45
N PHE A 40 2.83 11.46 19.90
CA PHE A 40 3.39 12.80 19.69
C PHE A 40 2.77 13.55 18.50
N MET A 41 2.08 12.88 17.57
CA MET A 41 1.35 13.50 16.46
C MET A 41 -0.15 13.66 16.73
N GLN A 42 -0.61 13.55 18.00
CA GLN A 42 -2.03 13.69 18.34
C GLN A 42 -2.67 14.99 17.84
N SER A 43 -1.91 16.09 17.73
CA SER A 43 -2.41 17.36 17.16
C SER A 43 -2.89 17.24 15.71
N PHE A 44 -2.43 16.22 14.97
CA PHE A 44 -2.84 15.91 13.59
C PHE A 44 -3.88 14.78 13.51
N SER A 45 -4.40 14.32 14.66
CA SER A 45 -5.37 13.22 14.72
C SER A 45 -6.64 13.47 13.90
N LEU A 46 -7.00 14.73 13.69
CA LEU A 46 -8.21 15.11 12.94
C LEU A 46 -8.08 14.79 11.43
N TYR A 47 -6.87 14.80 10.89
CA TYR A 47 -6.58 14.44 9.49
C TYR A 47 -6.04 13.02 9.32
N ARG A 48 -6.04 12.23 10.40
CA ARG A 48 -5.41 10.90 10.42
C ARG A 48 -6.04 9.94 9.42
N THR A 49 -7.35 10.02 9.25
CA THR A 49 -8.08 9.16 8.31
C THR A 49 -7.69 9.51 6.87
N ASP A 50 -7.72 10.79 6.52
CA ASP A 50 -7.35 11.28 5.18
C ASP A 50 -5.87 11.01 4.87
N PHE A 51 -5.00 11.25 5.84
CA PHE A 51 -3.57 10.97 5.72
C PHE A 51 -3.29 9.48 5.58
N GLY A 52 -4.02 8.63 6.30
CA GLY A 52 -3.93 7.17 6.16
C GLY A 52 -4.38 6.68 4.79
N VAL A 53 -5.49 7.21 4.28
CA VAL A 53 -5.97 6.92 2.92
C VAL A 53 -4.91 7.35 1.89
N PHE A 54 -4.35 8.56 2.01
CA PHE A 54 -3.33 9.07 1.10
C PHE A 54 -2.03 8.25 1.14
N ALA A 55 -1.49 7.99 2.33
CA ALA A 55 -0.30 7.17 2.53
C ALA A 55 -0.49 5.75 1.97
N PHE A 56 -1.70 5.21 2.11
CA PHE A 56 -2.06 3.92 1.55
C PHE A 56 -2.09 3.94 0.00
N PHE A 57 -2.69 4.97 -0.62
CA PHE A 57 -2.65 5.15 -2.07
C PHE A 57 -1.21 5.21 -2.59
N LEU A 58 -0.33 5.93 -1.89
CA LEU A 58 1.09 6.01 -2.23
C LEU A 58 1.81 4.66 -2.08
N MET A 59 1.49 3.89 -1.04
CA MET A 59 2.03 2.53 -0.88
C MET A 59 1.66 1.66 -2.09
N VAL A 60 0.37 1.65 -2.44
CA VAL A 60 -0.14 0.89 -3.58
C VAL A 60 0.53 1.32 -4.88
N ALA A 61 0.68 2.63 -5.11
CA ALA A 61 1.34 3.16 -6.29
C ALA A 61 2.82 2.72 -6.36
N GLY A 62 3.55 2.83 -5.25
CA GLY A 62 4.95 2.40 -5.15
C GLY A 62 5.13 0.90 -5.37
N LEU A 63 4.28 0.08 -4.77
CA LEU A 63 4.28 -1.38 -4.98
C LEU A 63 3.93 -1.75 -6.43
N SER A 64 2.92 -1.10 -7.03
CA SER A 64 2.53 -1.34 -8.42
C SER A 64 3.65 -0.95 -9.39
N ALA A 65 4.29 0.19 -9.17
CA ALA A 65 5.45 0.63 -9.95
C ALA A 65 6.62 -0.35 -9.82
N SER A 66 6.90 -0.87 -8.62
CA SER A 66 7.99 -1.84 -8.43
C SER A 66 7.84 -3.10 -9.28
N MET A 67 6.60 -3.49 -9.65
CA MET A 67 6.34 -4.71 -10.43
C MET A 67 6.58 -4.54 -11.94
N VAL A 68 6.82 -3.31 -12.44
CA VAL A 68 7.02 -3.07 -13.88
C VAL A 68 8.27 -3.78 -14.40
N TYR A 69 9.36 -3.78 -13.64
CA TYR A 69 10.57 -4.53 -14.00
C TYR A 69 10.30 -6.04 -14.10
N ASP A 70 9.64 -6.58 -13.07
CA ASP A 70 9.36 -8.02 -12.97
C ASP A 70 8.42 -8.50 -14.09
N TYR A 71 7.50 -7.65 -14.53
CA TYR A 71 6.61 -7.95 -15.65
C TYR A 71 7.38 -8.32 -16.93
N TYR A 72 8.47 -7.60 -17.22
CA TYR A 72 9.25 -7.80 -18.44
C TYR A 72 10.35 -8.85 -18.30
N HIS A 73 10.93 -9.01 -17.12
CA HIS A 73 12.13 -9.85 -16.92
C HIS A 73 11.88 -11.13 -16.12
N GLN A 74 10.83 -11.18 -15.29
CA GLN A 74 10.59 -12.24 -14.30
C GLN A 74 9.08 -12.54 -14.17
N PRO A 75 8.44 -13.14 -15.19
CA PRO A 75 6.98 -13.30 -15.24
C PRO A 75 6.41 -14.17 -14.10
N VAL A 76 7.20 -15.11 -13.58
CA VAL A 76 6.81 -15.96 -12.45
C VAL A 76 6.72 -15.16 -11.16
N GLU A 77 7.72 -14.32 -10.87
CA GLU A 77 7.70 -13.43 -9.70
C GLU A 77 6.58 -12.40 -9.81
N PHE A 78 6.37 -11.86 -11.01
CA PHE A 78 5.29 -10.91 -11.28
C PHE A 78 3.91 -11.52 -10.96
N ALA A 79 3.65 -12.76 -11.37
CA ALA A 79 2.38 -13.43 -11.11
C ALA A 79 2.11 -13.61 -9.60
N GLN A 80 3.15 -13.92 -8.81
CA GLN A 80 3.04 -14.02 -7.36
C GLN A 80 2.82 -12.65 -6.72
N LYS A 81 3.62 -11.65 -7.07
CA LYS A 81 3.51 -10.29 -6.54
C LYS A 81 2.14 -9.67 -6.86
N LYS A 82 1.60 -9.91 -8.06
CA LYS A 82 0.23 -9.52 -8.45
C LYS A 82 -0.85 -10.16 -7.57
N LYS A 83 -0.72 -11.44 -7.23
CA LYS A 83 -1.68 -12.12 -6.32
C LYS A 83 -1.68 -11.47 -4.94
N TRP A 84 -0.50 -11.22 -4.38
CA TRP A 84 -0.36 -10.53 -3.09
C TRP A 84 -0.92 -9.11 -3.13
N LEU A 85 -0.72 -8.39 -4.23
CA LEU A 85 -1.31 -7.07 -4.43
C LEU A 85 -2.85 -7.15 -4.44
N ALA A 86 -3.42 -8.10 -5.18
CA ALA A 86 -4.87 -8.30 -5.21
C ALA A 86 -5.46 -8.65 -3.83
N ILE A 87 -4.78 -9.53 -3.07
CA ILE A 87 -5.17 -9.85 -1.68
C ILE A 87 -5.12 -8.59 -0.82
N SER A 88 -4.06 -7.78 -0.92
CA SER A 88 -3.95 -6.53 -0.16
C SER A 88 -5.07 -5.53 -0.46
N TYR A 89 -5.54 -5.47 -1.72
CA TYR A 89 -6.69 -4.64 -2.09
C TYR A 89 -8.01 -5.15 -1.51
N LEU A 90 -8.23 -6.48 -1.49
CA LEU A 90 -9.43 -7.06 -0.89
C LEU A 90 -9.48 -6.83 0.62
N VAL A 91 -8.35 -7.03 1.31
CA VAL A 91 -8.23 -6.74 2.74
C VAL A 91 -8.48 -5.26 3.02
N LEU A 92 -7.91 -4.37 2.19
CA LEU A 92 -8.16 -2.94 2.28
C LEU A 92 -9.64 -2.60 2.11
N ALA A 93 -10.27 -3.11 1.05
CA ALA A 93 -11.68 -2.83 0.79
C ALA A 93 -12.55 -3.22 2.00
N GLY A 94 -12.23 -4.36 2.63
CA GLY A 94 -12.82 -4.77 3.90
C GLY A 94 -12.55 -3.77 5.03
N LEU A 95 -11.29 -3.38 5.26
CA LEU A 95 -10.94 -2.43 6.32
C LEU A 95 -11.59 -1.05 6.13
N ILE A 96 -11.62 -0.52 4.91
CA ILE A 96 -12.30 0.74 4.60
C ILE A 96 -13.81 0.60 4.85
N TYR A 97 -14.41 -0.50 4.37
CA TYR A 97 -15.83 -0.75 4.59
C TYR A 97 -16.16 -0.80 6.09
N PHE A 98 -15.42 -1.58 6.88
CA PHE A 98 -15.71 -1.76 8.32
C PHE A 98 -15.29 -0.57 9.19
N LEU A 99 -14.16 0.09 8.91
CA LEU A 99 -13.62 1.14 9.80
C LEU A 99 -14.05 2.55 9.42
N ILE A 100 -14.35 2.79 8.13
CA ILE A 100 -14.70 4.14 7.64
C ILE A 100 -16.17 4.22 7.27
N LEU A 101 -16.71 3.21 6.56
CA LEU A 101 -18.08 3.25 6.06
C LEU A 101 -19.11 2.70 7.06
N HIS A 102 -18.76 1.65 7.80
CA HIS A 102 -19.59 1.05 8.83
C HIS A 102 -19.40 1.84 10.14
N ASN A 103 -20.12 2.94 10.26
CA ASN A 103 -20.06 3.85 11.41
C ASN A 103 -20.82 3.33 12.65
N GLU A 104 -21.08 2.02 12.71
CA GLU A 104 -21.66 1.35 13.88
C GLU A 104 -20.51 0.69 14.66
N PRO A 105 -20.47 0.81 15.99
CA PRO A 105 -19.43 0.16 16.77
C PRO A 105 -19.50 -1.34 16.48
N VAL A 106 -18.47 -1.89 15.85
CA VAL A 106 -18.34 -3.34 15.65
C VAL A 106 -18.14 -3.93 17.05
N SER A 107 -19.26 -4.24 17.70
CA SER A 107 -19.32 -4.93 18.97
C SER A 107 -18.71 -6.30 18.75
N VAL A 108 -17.50 -6.50 19.27
CA VAL A 108 -16.77 -7.78 19.25
C VAL A 108 -17.64 -8.95 19.77
N ASP A 109 -18.69 -8.65 20.54
CA ASP A 109 -19.73 -9.59 20.99
C ASP A 109 -20.57 -10.21 19.86
N THR A 110 -20.76 -9.56 18.71
CA THR A 110 -21.52 -10.17 17.59
C THR A 110 -20.67 -11.07 16.70
N LEU A 111 -19.35 -10.92 16.72
CA LEU A 111 -18.42 -11.80 15.99
C LEU A 111 -18.03 -13.05 16.79
N PHE A 112 -18.09 -12.98 18.13
CA PHE A 112 -17.77 -14.10 19.03
C PHE A 112 -18.99 -14.70 19.77
N GLY A 113 -20.19 -14.11 19.64
CA GLY A 113 -21.37 -14.48 20.42
C GLY A 113 -22.48 -15.14 19.62
N GLN A 114 -22.24 -16.32 19.04
CA GLN A 114 -23.29 -17.28 18.71
C GLN A 114 -22.70 -18.70 18.53
N GLY A 115 -22.25 -19.30 19.63
CA GLY A 115 -21.91 -20.72 19.65
C GLY A 115 -21.20 -21.18 20.92
N LEU A 116 -21.93 -21.92 21.78
CA LEU A 116 -21.49 -22.69 22.97
C LEU A 116 -21.03 -21.82 24.15
N PHE A 117 -21.80 -21.58 25.21
CA PHE A 117 -22.64 -22.46 26.04
C PHE A 117 -23.73 -21.65 26.74
#